data_AF-A0A1V5WLY5-F1
#
_entry.id   AF-A0A1V5WLY5-F1
#
_cell.length_a   1.000
_cell.length_b   1.000
_cell.length_c   1.000
_cell.angle_alpha   90.00
_cell.angle_beta   90.00
_cell.angle_gamma   90.00
#
_symmetry.space_group_name_H-M   'P 1'
#
loop_
_entity.id
_entity.type
_entity.pdbx_description
1 polymer ?
#
loop_
_entity_poly.entity_id
_entity_poly.type
_entity_poly.pdbx_seq_one_letter_code
_entity_poly.pdbx_strand_id
1 'polypeptide(L)'
;MVNTNVKRIQNENTILSTYLKEINKIPLLSREEEYDLAIKAVAGDKDAQDKLIKANLRFVVNVAKKYQNQGLPLMDLVSEGNIGLMNAVERFDATKGYHFISYAVWWIRQAILKAVCEKSRMIRLPLNRANELVQIDKARKEVDSSKGEENELREIAGLLNMSQDHVRDILNISRDMVSLDVPVFADRDGNTIGDFLEDSRYEQPEESMIENALRDDIDAVLATLTEKEARILRLRFGLNGNRAMSLKEIGDRFNLTKERIRQIEKKAIRRLQNPARMSRLEAYVA
;
A
#
# COMPACT_ATOMS: atom_id res chain seq x y z
N MET A 1 -5.48 19.24 16.86
CA MET A 1 -5.07 18.83 15.50
C MET A 1 -5.71 19.64 14.35
N VAL A 2 -6.88 20.29 14.55
CA VAL A 2 -7.49 21.20 13.54
C VAL A 2 -6.53 22.32 13.10
N ASN A 3 -5.70 22.83 14.02
CA ASN A 3 -4.77 23.93 13.75
C ASN A 3 -3.63 23.58 12.77
N THR A 4 -3.24 22.31 12.67
CA THR A 4 -2.14 21.88 11.78
C THR A 4 -2.64 21.73 10.35
N ASN A 5 -3.82 21.15 10.14
CA ASN A 5 -4.45 21.06 8.81
C ASN A 5 -4.86 22.44 8.29
N VAL A 6 -5.41 23.32 9.13
CA VAL A 6 -5.76 24.70 8.72
C VAL A 6 -4.51 25.49 8.33
N LYS A 7 -3.41 25.39 9.09
CA LYS A 7 -2.13 26.01 8.72
C LYS A 7 -1.54 25.44 7.43
N ARG A 8 -1.66 24.12 7.20
CA ARG A 8 -1.16 23.46 5.99
C ARG A 8 -1.93 23.91 4.75
N ILE A 9 -3.26 23.95 4.84
CA ILE A 9 -4.15 24.44 3.77
C ILE A 9 -3.90 25.94 3.49
N GLN A 10 -3.70 26.76 4.53
CA GLN A 10 -3.36 28.18 4.38
C GLN A 10 -2.00 28.38 3.70
N ASN A 11 -0.99 27.58 4.06
CA ASN A 11 0.33 27.63 3.43
C ASN A 11 0.29 27.16 1.97
N GLU A 12 -0.41 26.07 1.66
CA GLU A 12 -0.56 25.58 0.27
C GLU A 12 -1.25 26.62 -0.63
N ASN A 13 -2.31 27.26 -0.13
CA ASN A 13 -2.96 28.37 -0.83
C ASN A 13 -2.02 29.57 -1.03
N THR A 14 -1.14 29.83 -0.05
CA THR A 14 -0.12 30.88 -0.15
C THR A 14 0.95 30.55 -1.19
N ILE A 15 1.43 29.31 -1.25
CA ILE A 15 2.44 28.88 -2.22
C ILE A 15 1.85 28.86 -3.63
N LEU A 16 0.64 28.31 -3.80
CA LEU A 16 -0.05 28.30 -5.09
C LEU A 16 -0.30 29.72 -5.61
N SER A 17 -0.77 30.63 -4.75
CA SER A 17 -0.99 32.03 -5.16
C SER A 17 0.31 32.74 -5.54
N THR A 18 1.43 32.43 -4.88
CA THR A 18 2.76 32.94 -5.23
C THR A 18 3.20 32.44 -6.61
N TYR A 19 3.11 31.12 -6.84
CA TYR A 19 3.40 30.51 -8.13
C TYR A 19 2.56 31.12 -9.26
N LEU A 20 1.24 31.27 -9.07
CA LEU A 20 0.34 31.87 -10.05
C LEU A 20 0.69 33.34 -10.36
N LYS A 21 1.16 34.10 -9.36
CA LYS A 21 1.63 35.48 -9.57
C LYS A 21 2.92 35.51 -10.40
N GLU A 22 3.85 34.60 -10.17
CA GLU A 22 5.12 34.54 -10.91
C GLU A 22 4.91 34.17 -12.38
N ILE A 23 4.12 33.13 -12.68
CA ILE A 23 3.89 32.71 -14.06
C ILE A 23 3.10 33.74 -14.88
N ASN A 24 2.30 34.59 -14.22
CA ASN A 24 1.56 35.67 -14.89
C ASN A 24 2.45 36.84 -15.32
N LYS A 25 3.66 36.99 -14.73
CA LYS A 25 4.63 38.00 -15.17
C LYS A 25 5.34 37.63 -16.47
N ILE A 26 5.28 36.36 -16.85
CA ILE A 26 5.97 35.84 -18.05
C ILE A 26 5.15 36.25 -19.28
N PRO A 27 5.75 36.93 -20.27
CA PRO A 27 5.06 37.31 -21.50
C PRO A 27 4.66 36.08 -22.32
N LEU A 28 3.54 36.22 -23.04
CA LEU A 28 3.11 35.22 -24.02
C LEU A 28 3.99 35.35 -25.27
N LEU A 29 4.38 34.22 -25.84
CA LEU A 29 5.15 34.18 -27.08
C LEU A 29 4.24 34.41 -28.28
N SER A 30 4.77 35.09 -29.29
CA SER A 30 4.16 35.11 -30.62
C SER A 30 4.35 33.76 -31.33
N ARG A 31 3.58 33.52 -32.40
CA ARG A 31 3.69 32.29 -33.21
C ARG A 31 5.08 32.13 -33.83
N GLU A 32 5.68 33.23 -34.28
CA GLU A 32 7.01 33.24 -34.89
C GLU A 32 8.09 32.95 -33.84
N GLU A 33 7.97 33.57 -32.66
CA GLU A 33 8.88 33.33 -31.54
C GLU A 33 8.80 31.89 -31.01
N GLU A 34 7.59 31.32 -30.93
CA GLU A 34 7.38 29.92 -30.53
C GLU A 34 8.06 28.96 -31.50
N TYR A 35 7.98 29.23 -32.81
CA TYR A 35 8.62 28.44 -33.85
C TYR A 35 10.16 28.51 -33.77
N ASP A 36 10.71 29.71 -33.64
CA ASP A 36 12.16 29.92 -33.53
C ASP A 36 12.75 29.28 -32.27
N LEU A 37 12.04 29.42 -31.14
CA LEU A 37 12.43 28.79 -29.88
C LEU A 37 12.32 27.28 -29.96
N ALA A 38 11.30 26.74 -30.63
CA ALA A 38 11.14 25.31 -30.82
C ALA A 38 12.27 24.70 -31.65
N ILE A 39 12.70 25.35 -32.73
CA ILE A 39 13.84 24.89 -33.54
C ILE A 39 15.12 24.84 -32.69
N LYS A 40 15.41 25.91 -31.96
CA LYS A 40 16.58 25.99 -31.09
C LYS A 40 16.52 24.96 -29.96
N ALA A 41 15.34 24.76 -29.38
CA ALA A 41 15.10 23.78 -28.33
C ALA A 41 15.40 22.35 -28.80
N VAL A 42 15.00 21.99 -30.03
CA VAL A 42 15.31 20.67 -30.65
C VAL A 42 16.80 20.54 -30.95
N ALA A 43 17.47 21.64 -31.31
CA ALA A 43 18.93 21.67 -31.49
C ALA A 43 19.72 21.55 -30.16
N GLY A 44 19.03 21.46 -29.01
CA GLY A 44 19.65 21.27 -27.69
C GLY A 44 19.97 22.57 -26.95
N ASP A 45 19.47 23.71 -27.41
CA ASP A 45 19.61 25.00 -26.71
C ASP A 45 18.73 25.03 -25.45
N LYS A 46 19.38 24.94 -24.28
CA LYS A 46 18.71 24.94 -22.97
C LYS A 46 17.99 26.25 -22.68
N ASP A 47 18.53 27.38 -23.10
CA ASP A 47 17.89 28.69 -22.85
C ASP A 47 16.60 28.82 -23.67
N ALA A 48 16.61 28.27 -24.88
CA ALA A 48 15.40 28.22 -25.72
C ALA A 48 14.34 27.28 -25.13
N GLN A 49 14.74 26.09 -24.65
CA GLN A 49 13.86 25.16 -23.95
C GLN A 49 13.21 25.82 -22.73
N ASP A 50 14.02 26.43 -21.86
CA ASP A 50 13.54 27.09 -20.64
C ASP A 50 12.55 28.21 -20.94
N LYS A 51 12.83 29.05 -21.95
CA LYS A 51 11.92 30.12 -22.38
C LYS A 51 10.60 29.54 -22.91
N LEU A 52 10.66 28.50 -23.73
CA LEU A 52 9.48 27.84 -24.29
C LEU A 52 8.62 27.19 -23.19
N ILE A 53 9.24 26.54 -22.20
CA ILE A 53 8.55 25.96 -21.05
C ILE A 53 7.88 27.06 -20.22
N LYS A 54 8.64 28.10 -19.83
CA LYS A 54 8.19 29.21 -18.99
C LYS A 54 6.99 29.94 -19.59
N ALA A 55 7.00 30.21 -20.89
CA ALA A 55 5.89 30.84 -21.60
C ALA A 55 4.59 30.03 -21.55
N ASN A 56 4.69 28.71 -21.45
CA ASN A 56 3.57 27.77 -21.51
C ASN A 56 3.07 27.28 -20.13
N LEU A 57 3.68 27.69 -19.02
CA LEU A 57 3.27 27.28 -17.67
C LEU A 57 1.81 27.65 -17.35
N ARG A 58 1.33 28.80 -17.86
CA ARG A 58 -0.07 29.23 -17.69
C ARG A 58 -1.05 28.25 -18.34
N PHE A 59 -0.66 27.67 -19.48
CA PHE A 59 -1.48 26.68 -20.18
C PHE A 59 -1.59 25.38 -19.36
N VAL A 60 -0.49 24.91 -18.76
CA VAL A 60 -0.49 23.73 -17.89
C VAL A 60 -1.47 23.89 -16.74
N VAL A 61 -1.50 25.06 -16.08
CA VAL A 61 -2.46 25.34 -15.00
C VAL A 61 -3.90 25.22 -15.48
N ASN A 62 -4.21 25.74 -16.67
CA ASN A 62 -5.56 25.64 -17.25
C ASN A 62 -5.97 24.21 -17.58
N VAL A 63 -5.02 23.36 -17.98
CA VAL A 63 -5.27 21.92 -18.20
C VAL A 63 -5.47 21.21 -16.86
N ALA A 64 -4.60 21.45 -15.88
CA ALA A 64 -4.63 20.81 -14.56
C ALA A 64 -5.90 21.13 -13.76
N LYS A 65 -6.46 22.34 -13.89
CA LYS A 65 -7.74 22.71 -13.26
C LYS A 65 -8.89 21.76 -13.59
N LYS A 66 -8.87 21.12 -14.77
CA LYS A 66 -9.92 20.16 -15.19
C LYS A 66 -9.87 18.82 -14.43
N TYR A 67 -8.75 18.54 -13.76
CA TYR A 67 -8.50 17.29 -13.02
C TYR A 67 -8.48 17.51 -11.51
N GLN A 68 -8.97 18.67 -11.04
CA GLN A 68 -9.13 18.93 -9.61
C GLN A 68 -10.09 17.94 -8.95
N ASN A 69 -9.94 17.75 -7.64
CA ASN A 69 -10.78 16.87 -6.81
C ASN A 69 -10.69 15.38 -7.17
N GLN A 70 -9.61 14.96 -7.84
CA GLN A 70 -9.32 13.53 -8.14
C GLN A 70 -8.29 12.92 -7.16
N GLY A 71 -8.26 13.39 -5.91
CA GLY A 71 -7.38 12.87 -4.86
C GLY A 71 -5.96 13.46 -4.82
N LEU A 72 -5.61 14.36 -5.74
CA LEU A 72 -4.35 15.12 -5.69
C LEU A 72 -4.61 16.64 -5.58
N PRO A 73 -3.78 17.38 -4.82
CA PRO A 73 -3.89 18.83 -4.74
C PRO A 73 -3.49 19.46 -6.09
N LEU A 74 -4.05 20.65 -6.38
CA LEU A 74 -3.81 21.31 -7.67
C LEU A 74 -2.33 21.54 -7.96
N MET A 75 -1.52 21.86 -6.94
CA MET A 75 -0.09 22.10 -7.11
C MET A 75 0.64 20.85 -7.63
N ASP A 76 0.28 19.67 -7.13
CA ASP A 76 0.87 18.41 -7.58
C ASP A 76 0.45 18.11 -9.02
N LEU A 77 -0.83 18.32 -9.36
CA LEU A 77 -1.31 18.18 -10.74
C LEU A 77 -0.58 19.13 -11.70
N VAL A 78 -0.34 20.38 -11.29
CA VAL A 78 0.42 21.36 -12.08
C VAL A 78 1.87 20.93 -12.24
N SER A 79 2.49 20.42 -11.17
CA SER A 79 3.89 19.96 -11.19
C SER A 79 4.08 18.77 -12.14
N GLU A 80 3.17 17.81 -12.11
CA GLU A 80 3.15 16.67 -13.03
C GLU A 80 2.85 17.09 -14.47
N GLY A 81 1.94 18.05 -14.64
CA GLY A 81 1.68 18.67 -15.93
C GLY A 81 2.90 19.38 -16.50
N ASN A 82 3.70 20.05 -15.67
CA ASN A 82 4.96 20.70 -16.07
C ASN A 82 5.99 19.66 -16.51
N ILE A 83 6.07 18.50 -15.84
CA ILE A 83 6.90 17.37 -16.29
C ILE A 83 6.43 16.87 -17.67
N GLY A 84 5.12 16.76 -17.87
CA GLY A 84 4.54 16.45 -19.19
C GLY A 84 4.91 17.48 -20.26
N LEU A 85 4.87 18.77 -19.92
CA LEU A 85 5.27 19.86 -20.81
C LEU A 85 6.76 19.77 -21.21
N MET A 86 7.65 19.51 -20.25
CA MET A 86 9.09 19.33 -20.53
C MET A 86 9.33 18.19 -21.52
N ASN A 87 8.70 17.03 -21.29
CA ASN A 87 8.76 15.90 -22.20
C ASN A 87 8.21 16.23 -23.60
N ALA A 88 7.20 17.10 -23.69
CA ALA A 88 6.67 17.56 -24.96
C ALA A 88 7.69 18.41 -25.73
N VAL A 89 8.42 19.29 -25.04
CA VAL A 89 9.46 20.13 -25.67
C VAL A 89 10.58 19.28 -26.27
N GLU A 90 11.04 18.26 -25.55
CA GLU A 90 12.10 17.35 -26.04
C GLU A 90 11.72 16.57 -27.30
N ARG A 91 10.42 16.29 -27.48
CA ARG A 91 9.92 15.42 -28.56
C ARG A 91 9.16 16.18 -29.65
N PHE A 92 9.05 17.50 -29.53
CA PHE A 92 8.32 18.32 -30.48
C PHE A 92 9.09 18.43 -31.79
N ASP A 93 8.36 18.36 -32.90
CA ASP A 93 8.91 18.52 -34.24
C ASP A 93 8.28 19.74 -34.92
N ALA A 94 9.05 20.82 -34.99
CA ALA A 94 8.62 22.08 -35.59
C ALA A 94 8.40 21.97 -37.11
N THR A 95 8.98 20.98 -37.78
CA THR A 95 8.86 20.83 -39.26
C THR A 95 7.44 20.46 -39.70
N LYS A 96 6.62 19.94 -38.79
CA LYS A 96 5.24 19.49 -39.06
C LYS A 96 4.22 20.64 -39.16
N GLY A 97 4.60 21.88 -38.85
CA GLY A 97 3.75 23.07 -39.07
C GLY A 97 2.56 23.23 -38.10
N TYR A 98 2.46 22.40 -37.06
CA TYR A 98 1.45 22.53 -36.01
C TYR A 98 1.95 23.38 -34.84
N HIS A 99 1.03 24.02 -34.13
CA HIS A 99 1.36 24.76 -32.91
C HIS A 99 1.87 23.82 -31.81
N PHE A 100 2.89 24.26 -31.06
CA PHE A 100 3.48 23.44 -30.00
C PHE A 100 2.45 23.09 -28.91
N ILE A 101 1.59 24.04 -28.52
CA ILE A 101 0.50 23.79 -27.55
C ILE A 101 -0.43 22.64 -28.00
N SER A 102 -0.72 22.52 -29.30
CA SER A 102 -1.56 21.45 -29.85
C SER A 102 -0.95 20.06 -29.64
N TYR A 103 0.38 19.97 -29.63
CA TYR A 103 1.11 18.74 -29.33
C TYR A 103 1.26 18.53 -27.82
N ALA A 104 1.66 19.59 -27.09
CA ALA A 104 1.95 19.54 -25.67
C ALA A 104 0.74 19.13 -24.81
N VAL A 105 -0.49 19.49 -25.23
CA VAL A 105 -1.70 19.16 -24.46
C VAL A 105 -1.85 17.65 -24.21
N TRP A 106 -1.42 16.80 -25.15
CA TRP A 106 -1.47 15.34 -24.98
C TRP A 106 -0.51 14.85 -23.91
N TRP A 107 0.73 15.34 -23.93
CA TRP A 107 1.75 15.01 -22.94
C TRP A 107 1.40 15.51 -21.55
N ILE A 108 0.88 16.73 -21.45
CA ILE A 108 0.40 17.31 -20.19
C ILE A 108 -0.73 16.46 -19.61
N ARG A 109 -1.75 16.12 -20.42
CA ARG A 109 -2.87 15.27 -19.98
C ARG A 109 -2.41 13.88 -19.56
N GLN A 110 -1.53 13.25 -20.34
CA GLN A 110 -1.01 11.93 -20.03
C GLN A 110 -0.26 11.93 -18.70
N ALA A 111 0.61 12.92 -18.46
CA ALA A 111 1.38 13.04 -17.22
C ALA A 111 0.46 13.23 -16.01
N ILE A 112 -0.53 14.13 -16.13
CA ILE A 112 -1.52 14.38 -15.07
C ILE A 112 -2.34 13.12 -14.78
N LEU A 113 -2.89 12.47 -15.81
CA LEU A 113 -3.69 11.25 -15.63
C LEU A 113 -2.88 10.12 -15.01
N LYS A 114 -1.63 9.93 -15.46
CA LYS A 114 -0.72 8.95 -14.87
C LYS A 114 -0.49 9.22 -13.39
N ALA A 115 -0.21 10.48 -13.03
CA ALA A 115 -0.01 10.86 -11.65
C ALA A 115 -1.26 10.65 -10.80
N VAL A 116 -2.45 10.99 -11.32
CA VAL A 116 -3.72 10.70 -10.64
C VAL A 116 -3.87 9.21 -10.40
N CYS A 117 -3.64 8.34 -11.40
CA CYS A 117 -3.74 6.90 -11.22
C CYS A 117 -2.71 6.33 -10.21
N GLU A 118 -1.49 6.84 -10.19
CA GLU A 118 -0.40 6.30 -9.38
C GLU A 118 -0.33 6.87 -7.95
N LYS A 119 -0.73 8.14 -7.75
CA LYS A 119 -0.48 8.91 -6.51
C LYS A 119 -1.74 9.37 -5.78
N SER A 120 -2.93 9.31 -6.37
CA SER A 120 -4.16 9.78 -5.71
C SER A 120 -4.61 8.92 -4.53
N ARG A 121 -4.20 7.64 -4.50
CA ARG A 121 -4.64 6.66 -3.51
C ARG A 121 -3.52 6.34 -2.53
N MET A 122 -3.89 6.15 -1.27
CA MET A 122 -2.96 5.75 -0.21
C MET A 122 -2.39 4.34 -0.45
N ILE A 123 -3.22 3.39 -0.89
CA ILE A 123 -2.75 2.12 -1.46
C ILE A 123 -2.75 2.23 -2.99
N ARG A 124 -1.56 2.09 -3.56
CA ARG A 124 -1.34 2.18 -5.01
C ARG A 124 -1.99 0.99 -5.73
N LEU A 125 -2.77 1.28 -6.76
CA LEU A 125 -3.31 0.28 -7.69
C LEU A 125 -2.48 0.21 -8.97
N PRO A 126 -2.31 -0.99 -9.56
CA PRO A 126 -1.81 -1.12 -10.92
C PRO A 126 -2.68 -0.37 -11.94
N LEU A 127 -2.08 0.13 -13.02
CA LEU A 127 -2.75 0.99 -14.01
C LEU A 127 -3.97 0.31 -14.66
N ASN A 128 -3.86 -0.98 -14.97
CA ASN A 128 -4.98 -1.78 -15.48
C ASN A 128 -6.17 -1.79 -14.52
N ARG A 129 -5.94 -1.97 -13.21
CA ARG A 129 -7.01 -1.96 -12.20
C ARG A 129 -7.61 -0.57 -11.98
N ALA A 130 -6.79 0.47 -12.03
CA ALA A 130 -7.27 1.85 -11.98
C ALA A 130 -8.15 2.20 -13.20
N ASN A 131 -7.77 1.75 -14.38
CA ASN A 131 -8.57 1.95 -15.60
C ASN A 131 -9.90 1.22 -15.56
N GLU A 132 -9.91 -0.03 -15.11
CA GLU A 132 -11.16 -0.80 -14.91
C GLU A 132 -12.08 -0.06 -13.94
N LEU A 133 -11.56 0.48 -12.84
CA LEU A 133 -12.34 1.24 -11.88
C LEU A 133 -12.97 2.50 -12.50
N VAL A 134 -12.22 3.26 -13.30
CA VAL A 134 -12.75 4.44 -14.01
C VAL A 134 -13.89 4.05 -14.98
N GLN A 135 -13.76 2.89 -15.65
CA GLN A 135 -14.81 2.38 -16.52
C GLN A 135 -16.06 1.95 -15.73
N ILE A 136 -15.86 1.29 -14.58
CA ILE A 136 -16.92 0.92 -13.63
C ILE A 136 -17.64 2.18 -13.12
N ASP A 137 -16.91 3.20 -12.68
CA ASP A 137 -17.50 4.47 -12.21
C ASP A 137 -18.28 5.20 -13.31
N LYS A 138 -17.84 5.08 -14.57
CA LYS A 138 -18.56 5.65 -15.71
C LYS A 138 -19.85 4.87 -16.00
N ALA A 139 -19.78 3.53 -16.06
CA ALA A 139 -20.94 2.67 -16.26
C ALA A 139 -21.96 2.84 -15.11
N ARG A 140 -21.48 3.00 -13.88
CA ARG A 140 -22.30 3.24 -12.69
C ARG A 140 -23.16 4.49 -12.80
N LYS A 141 -22.69 5.54 -13.48
CA LYS A 141 -23.47 6.76 -13.74
C LYS A 141 -24.55 6.58 -14.80
N GLU A 142 -24.42 5.57 -15.66
CA GLU A 142 -25.39 5.24 -16.70
C GLU A 142 -26.45 4.25 -16.18
N VAL A 143 -26.12 3.48 -15.13
CA VAL A 143 -27.02 2.52 -14.47
C VAL A 143 -27.91 3.22 -13.44
N ASP A 144 -29.17 2.81 -13.37
CA ASP A 144 -30.14 3.32 -12.41
C ASP A 144 -29.87 2.76 -11.00
N SER A 145 -29.39 3.62 -10.10
CA SER A 145 -29.05 3.27 -8.71
C SER A 145 -30.27 2.96 -7.83
N SER A 146 -31.50 3.09 -8.33
CA SER A 146 -32.71 2.68 -7.61
C SER A 146 -32.92 1.16 -7.57
N LYS A 147 -32.19 0.41 -8.42
CA LYS A 147 -32.15 -1.05 -8.38
C LYS A 147 -31.25 -1.51 -7.21
N GLY A 148 -31.55 -2.66 -6.61
CA GLY A 148 -30.71 -3.22 -5.54
C GLY A 148 -29.27 -3.49 -6.00
N GLU A 149 -28.33 -3.51 -5.05
CA GLU A 149 -26.88 -3.61 -5.30
C GLU A 149 -26.50 -4.76 -6.24
N GLU A 150 -27.09 -5.95 -6.06
CA GLU A 150 -26.79 -7.10 -6.91
C GLU A 150 -27.24 -6.90 -8.38
N ASN A 151 -28.32 -6.16 -8.60
CA ASN A 151 -28.80 -5.84 -9.96
C ASN A 151 -27.92 -4.76 -10.60
N GLU A 152 -27.47 -3.77 -9.83
CA GLU A 152 -26.51 -2.76 -10.28
C GLU A 152 -25.19 -3.41 -10.75
N LEU A 153 -24.63 -4.31 -9.93
CA LEU A 153 -23.42 -5.06 -10.27
C LEU A 153 -23.57 -5.89 -11.54
N ARG A 154 -24.73 -6.55 -11.71
CA ARG A 154 -25.04 -7.35 -12.91
C ARG A 154 -25.12 -6.50 -14.17
N GLU A 155 -25.74 -5.32 -14.09
CA GLU A 155 -25.88 -4.42 -15.24
C GLU A 155 -24.54 -3.82 -15.64
N ILE A 156 -23.73 -3.38 -14.67
CA ILE A 156 -22.36 -2.90 -14.90
C ILE A 156 -21.49 -3.99 -15.54
N ALA A 157 -21.54 -5.22 -14.99
CA ALA A 157 -20.80 -6.36 -15.53
C ALA A 157 -21.21 -6.66 -16.98
N GLY A 158 -22.50 -6.58 -17.30
CA GLY A 158 -23.03 -6.73 -18.66
C GLY A 158 -22.58 -5.62 -19.61
N LEU A 159 -22.57 -4.36 -19.17
CA LEU A 159 -22.12 -3.23 -19.98
C LEU A 159 -20.62 -3.29 -20.29
N LEU A 160 -19.82 -3.75 -19.34
CA LEU A 160 -18.36 -3.81 -19.45
C LEU A 160 -17.81 -5.16 -19.93
N ASN A 161 -18.69 -6.14 -20.18
CA ASN A 161 -18.31 -7.53 -20.50
C ASN A 161 -17.33 -8.14 -19.48
N MET A 162 -17.56 -7.89 -18.20
CA MET A 162 -16.79 -8.43 -17.07
C MET A 162 -17.63 -9.43 -16.26
N SER A 163 -17.01 -10.25 -15.42
CA SER A 163 -17.77 -11.06 -14.46
C SER A 163 -18.26 -10.21 -13.29
N GLN A 164 -19.41 -10.57 -12.72
CA GLN A 164 -19.97 -9.87 -11.54
C GLN A 164 -19.00 -9.92 -10.36
N ASP A 165 -18.35 -11.06 -10.13
CA ASP A 165 -17.37 -11.22 -9.05
C ASP A 165 -16.17 -10.29 -9.24
N HIS A 166 -15.67 -10.14 -10.47
CA HIS A 166 -14.55 -9.24 -10.76
C HIS A 166 -14.91 -7.77 -10.54
N VAL A 167 -16.12 -7.36 -10.92
CA VAL A 167 -16.62 -5.99 -10.63
C VAL A 167 -16.73 -5.77 -9.12
N ARG A 168 -17.26 -6.76 -8.38
CA ARG A 168 -17.36 -6.72 -6.92
C ARG A 168 -15.99 -6.61 -6.25
N ASP A 169 -15.00 -7.38 -6.71
CA ASP A 169 -13.63 -7.34 -6.19
C ASP A 169 -12.99 -5.97 -6.41
N ILE A 170 -13.11 -5.40 -7.61
CA ILE A 170 -12.57 -4.07 -7.93
C ILE A 170 -13.22 -3.00 -7.06
N LEU A 171 -14.55 -3.04 -6.89
CA LEU A 171 -15.26 -2.11 -6.03
C LEU A 171 -14.82 -2.24 -4.57
N ASN A 172 -14.64 -3.46 -4.06
CA ASN A 172 -14.14 -3.71 -2.71
C ASN A 172 -12.73 -3.15 -2.50
N ILE A 173 -11.84 -3.31 -3.49
CA ILE A 173 -10.49 -2.74 -3.46
C ILE A 173 -10.52 -1.20 -3.51
N SER A 174 -11.53 -0.63 -4.17
CA SER A 174 -11.64 0.82 -4.37
C SER A 174 -12.16 1.61 -3.17
N ARG A 175 -12.61 0.91 -2.10
CA ARG A 175 -13.19 1.52 -0.90
C ARG A 175 -12.24 2.54 -0.27
N ASP A 176 -12.79 3.69 0.10
CA ASP A 176 -12.05 4.75 0.75
C ASP A 176 -11.61 4.33 2.16
N MET A 177 -10.38 4.72 2.51
CA MET A 177 -9.82 4.46 3.83
C MET A 177 -10.34 5.47 4.84
N VAL A 178 -10.68 4.98 6.02
CA VAL A 178 -11.07 5.81 7.16
C VAL A 178 -9.86 5.98 8.06
N SER A 179 -9.62 7.21 8.53
CA SER A 179 -8.55 7.45 9.50
C SER A 179 -8.94 6.91 10.88
N LEU A 180 -8.00 6.26 11.57
CA LEU A 180 -8.20 5.77 12.94
C LEU A 180 -8.35 6.93 13.94
N ASP A 181 -7.84 8.11 13.61
CA ASP A 181 -7.94 9.32 14.44
C ASP A 181 -9.31 10.02 14.32
N VAL A 182 -10.24 9.47 13.54
CA VAL A 182 -11.58 10.02 13.44
C VAL A 182 -12.29 9.82 14.80
N PRO A 183 -12.81 10.88 15.43
CA PRO A 183 -13.54 10.75 16.68
C PRO A 183 -14.87 10.02 16.42
N VAL A 184 -15.20 9.07 17.28
CA VAL A 184 -16.46 8.30 17.18
C VAL A 184 -17.65 9.12 17.67
N PHE A 185 -17.42 9.99 18.66
CA PHE A 185 -18.44 10.88 19.25
C PHE A 185 -18.05 12.35 19.09
N ALA A 186 -19.05 13.23 19.09
CA ALA A 186 -18.86 14.68 18.90
C ALA A 186 -18.27 15.42 20.12
N ASP A 187 -18.07 14.72 21.24
CA ASP A 187 -17.48 15.30 22.45
C ASP A 187 -15.97 15.50 22.31
N ARG A 188 -15.47 16.58 22.94
CA ARG A 188 -14.09 17.06 22.77
C ARG A 188 -13.00 16.11 23.27
N ASP A 189 -13.37 15.15 24.12
CA ASP A 189 -12.52 14.07 24.63
C ASP A 189 -13.05 12.69 24.18
N GLY A 190 -13.71 12.63 23.03
CA GLY A 190 -14.31 11.41 22.50
C GLY A 190 -13.26 10.42 22.01
N ASN A 191 -13.48 9.14 22.33
CA ASN A 191 -12.69 8.03 21.80
C ASN A 191 -12.61 8.10 20.27
N THR A 192 -11.44 7.76 19.76
CA THR A 192 -11.16 7.62 18.33
C THR A 192 -11.52 6.21 17.85
N ILE A 193 -11.64 6.00 16.54
CA ILE A 193 -11.84 4.65 15.97
C ILE A 193 -10.69 3.72 16.39
N GLY A 194 -9.46 4.25 16.47
CA GLY A 194 -8.29 3.49 16.90
C GLY A 194 -8.41 2.88 18.30
N ASP A 195 -9.11 3.56 19.22
CA ASP A 195 -9.26 3.11 20.61
C ASP A 195 -10.17 1.87 20.75
N PHE A 196 -10.94 1.53 19.71
CA PHE A 196 -11.80 0.35 19.67
C PHE A 196 -11.17 -0.82 18.91
N LEU A 197 -9.94 -0.67 18.40
CA LEU A 197 -9.28 -1.73 17.66
C LEU A 197 -8.59 -2.70 18.64
N GLU A 198 -9.02 -3.95 18.63
CA GLU A 198 -8.40 -5.02 19.41
C GLU A 198 -7.00 -5.34 18.86
N ASP A 199 -6.00 -5.38 19.75
CA ASP A 199 -4.65 -5.83 19.39
C ASP A 199 -4.53 -7.35 19.50
N SER A 200 -4.73 -8.02 18.38
CA SER A 200 -4.55 -9.49 18.25
C SER A 200 -3.13 -10.00 18.53
N ARG A 201 -2.12 -9.13 18.66
CA ARG A 201 -0.74 -9.54 18.98
C ARG A 201 -0.43 -9.45 20.47
N TYR A 202 -1.33 -8.87 21.25
CA TYR A 202 -1.14 -8.77 22.68
C TYR A 202 -1.44 -10.11 23.33
N GLU A 203 -0.40 -10.78 23.83
CA GLU A 203 -0.56 -11.98 24.65
C GLU A 203 -1.06 -11.57 26.04
N GLN A 204 -2.16 -12.19 26.49
CA GLN A 204 -2.68 -11.87 27.82
C GLN A 204 -1.70 -12.36 28.90
N PRO A 205 -1.51 -11.62 30.01
CA PRO A 205 -0.62 -12.06 31.08
C PRO A 205 -0.98 -13.44 31.65
N GLU A 206 -2.27 -13.78 31.66
CA GLU A 206 -2.79 -15.08 32.10
C GLU A 206 -2.33 -16.20 31.16
N GLU A 207 -2.44 -16.01 29.85
CA GLU A 207 -1.96 -16.97 28.84
C GLU A 207 -0.45 -17.16 28.94
N SER A 208 0.31 -16.06 29.06
CA SER A 208 1.76 -16.12 29.23
C SER A 208 2.17 -16.84 30.52
N MET A 209 1.43 -16.65 31.62
CA MET A 209 1.65 -17.39 32.87
C MET A 209 1.38 -18.89 32.70
N ILE A 210 0.31 -19.27 32.02
CA ILE A 210 -0.01 -20.69 31.73
C ILE A 210 1.08 -21.33 30.88
N GLU A 211 1.56 -20.64 29.84
CA GLU A 211 2.66 -21.15 29.00
C GLU A 211 3.97 -21.33 29.80
N ASN A 212 4.31 -20.38 30.66
CA ASN A 212 5.49 -20.47 31.52
C ASN A 212 5.36 -21.62 32.54
N ALA A 213 4.19 -21.75 33.18
CA ALA A 213 3.90 -22.86 34.09
C ALA A 213 4.00 -24.23 33.38
N LEU A 214 3.44 -24.34 32.17
CA LEU A 214 3.56 -25.53 31.32
C LEU A 214 5.02 -25.85 31.01
N ARG A 215 5.83 -24.84 30.68
CA ARG A 215 7.28 -25.01 30.43
C ARG A 215 7.99 -25.56 31.66
N ASP A 216 7.73 -24.98 32.84
CA ASP A 216 8.34 -25.39 34.10
C ASP A 216 7.94 -26.83 34.47
N ASP A 217 6.67 -27.20 34.28
CA ASP A 217 6.19 -28.56 34.52
C ASP A 217 6.77 -29.58 33.54
N ILE A 218 6.90 -29.22 32.25
CA ILE A 218 7.59 -30.05 31.25
C ILE A 218 9.04 -30.27 31.69
N ASP A 219 9.74 -29.22 32.15
CA ASP A 219 11.11 -29.34 32.60
C ASP A 219 11.26 -30.19 33.87
N ALA A 220 10.34 -30.04 34.83
CA ALA A 220 10.29 -30.87 36.02
C ALA A 220 10.06 -32.34 35.66
N VAL A 221 9.18 -32.63 34.70
CA VAL A 221 8.92 -33.99 34.21
C VAL A 221 10.12 -34.55 33.45
N LEU A 222 10.77 -33.77 32.59
CA LEU A 222 11.98 -34.17 31.86
C LEU A 222 13.16 -34.42 32.82
N ALA A 223 13.26 -33.69 33.93
CA ALA A 223 14.29 -33.89 34.95
C ALA A 223 14.20 -35.27 35.64
N THR A 224 13.04 -35.94 35.59
CA THR A 224 12.87 -37.32 36.10
C THR A 224 13.40 -38.41 35.16
N LEU A 225 13.81 -38.04 33.94
CA LEU A 225 14.47 -38.93 32.98
C LEU A 225 15.99 -38.85 33.15
N THR A 226 16.71 -39.77 32.51
CA THR A 226 18.17 -39.65 32.43
C THR A 226 18.57 -38.43 31.61
N GLU A 227 19.69 -37.79 31.92
CA GLU A 227 20.14 -36.57 31.24
C GLU A 227 20.23 -36.75 29.71
N LYS A 228 20.67 -37.94 29.25
CA LYS A 228 20.69 -38.29 27.82
C LYS A 228 19.29 -38.35 27.20
N GLU A 229 18.33 -38.98 27.89
CA GLU A 229 16.93 -39.08 27.41
C GLU A 229 16.27 -37.70 27.34
N ALA A 230 16.40 -36.88 28.39
CA ALA A 230 15.85 -35.53 28.43
C ALA A 230 16.43 -34.64 27.33
N ARG A 231 17.75 -34.69 27.11
CA ARG A 231 18.42 -33.88 26.09
C ARG A 231 18.04 -34.29 24.67
N ILE A 232 17.85 -35.58 24.40
CA ILE A 232 17.35 -36.09 23.11
C ILE A 232 15.92 -35.58 22.87
N LEU A 233 15.03 -35.64 23.87
CA LEU A 233 13.66 -35.15 23.73
C LEU A 233 13.60 -33.63 23.50
N ARG A 234 14.38 -32.84 24.24
CA ARG A 234 14.47 -31.38 24.05
C ARG A 234 14.86 -31.02 22.61
N LEU A 235 15.87 -31.69 22.05
CA LEU A 235 16.30 -31.44 20.67
C LEU A 235 15.33 -31.99 19.63
N ARG A 236 14.65 -33.10 19.93
CA ARG A 236 13.68 -33.72 19.02
C ARG A 236 12.45 -32.83 18.82
N PHE A 237 11.90 -32.32 19.92
CA PHE A 237 10.67 -31.52 19.92
C PHE A 237 10.92 -30.02 19.93
N GLY A 238 12.18 -29.57 20.05
CA GLY A 238 12.51 -28.14 20.09
C GLY A 238 12.07 -27.45 21.38
N LEU A 239 12.12 -28.16 22.52
CA LEU A 239 11.71 -27.61 23.82
C LEU A 239 12.76 -26.63 24.35
N ASN A 240 12.33 -25.65 25.14
CA ASN A 240 13.17 -24.61 25.77
C ASN A 240 14.01 -23.79 24.77
N GLY A 241 13.40 -23.36 23.67
CA GLY A 241 14.06 -22.53 22.66
C GLY A 241 15.03 -23.29 21.75
N ASN A 242 15.05 -24.62 21.81
CA ASN A 242 15.81 -25.42 20.86
C ASN A 242 15.06 -25.51 19.52
N ARG A 243 15.81 -25.62 18.41
CA ARG A 243 15.22 -25.99 17.13
C ARG A 243 14.92 -27.49 17.11
N ALA A 244 13.73 -27.87 16.63
CA ALA A 244 13.39 -29.28 16.41
C ALA A 244 14.34 -29.92 15.38
N MET A 245 14.91 -31.06 15.74
CA MET A 245 15.89 -31.80 14.94
C MET A 245 15.36 -33.18 14.51
N SER A 246 15.86 -33.67 13.37
CA SER A 246 15.62 -35.02 12.88
C SER A 246 16.40 -36.05 13.69
N LEU A 247 15.92 -37.30 13.71
CA LEU A 247 16.62 -38.41 14.39
C LEU A 247 18.04 -38.65 13.85
N LYS A 248 18.30 -38.29 12.59
CA LYS A 248 19.62 -38.39 11.97
C LYS A 248 20.57 -37.33 12.53
N GLU A 249 20.14 -36.06 12.53
CA GLU A 249 20.94 -34.94 13.08
C GLU A 249 21.24 -35.12 14.56
N ILE A 250 20.28 -35.62 15.34
CA ILE A 250 20.50 -35.96 16.75
C ILE A 250 21.48 -37.13 16.85
N GLY A 251 21.36 -38.15 16.00
CA GLY A 251 22.30 -39.27 15.95
C GLY A 251 23.75 -38.83 15.72
N ASP A 252 23.95 -37.95 14.74
CA ASP A 252 25.27 -37.39 14.40
C ASP A 252 25.86 -36.61 15.60
N ARG A 253 25.04 -35.83 16.32
CA ARG A 253 25.47 -35.07 17.51
C ARG A 253 25.82 -35.93 18.72
N PHE A 254 25.11 -37.05 18.93
CA PHE A 254 25.35 -37.96 20.05
C PHE A 254 26.27 -39.13 19.70
N ASN A 255 26.82 -39.17 18.48
CA ASN A 255 27.60 -40.27 17.93
C ASN A 255 26.88 -41.63 18.04
N LEU A 256 25.59 -41.64 17.69
CA LEU A 256 24.71 -42.81 17.74
C LEU A 256 23.99 -42.98 16.39
N THR A 257 23.62 -44.22 16.07
CA THR A 257 22.82 -44.47 14.87
C THR A 257 21.41 -43.88 15.02
N LYS A 258 20.79 -43.49 13.90
CA LYS A 258 19.39 -43.03 13.83
C LYS A 258 18.44 -43.97 14.59
N GLU A 259 18.59 -45.27 14.37
CA GLU A 259 17.75 -46.29 15.01
C GLU A 259 17.95 -46.33 16.53
N ARG A 260 19.18 -46.10 17.00
CA ARG A 260 19.44 -46.03 18.43
C ARG A 260 18.78 -44.82 19.09
N ILE A 261 18.79 -43.64 18.45
CA ILE A 261 18.06 -42.46 18.95
C ILE A 261 16.55 -42.73 19.00
N ARG A 262 15.98 -43.36 17.96
CA ARG A 262 14.56 -43.75 17.92
C ARG A 262 14.17 -44.68 19.07
N GLN A 263 15.04 -45.65 19.40
CA GLN A 263 14.82 -46.54 20.54
C GLN A 263 14.82 -45.79 21.88
N ILE A 264 15.76 -44.85 22.06
CA ILE A 264 15.85 -44.03 23.28
C ILE A 264 14.64 -43.13 23.42
N GLU A 265 14.22 -42.46 22.34
CA GLU A 265 12.99 -41.64 22.28
C GLU A 265 11.77 -42.45 22.70
N LYS A 266 11.54 -43.62 22.07
CA LYS A 266 10.38 -44.47 22.40
C LYS A 266 10.40 -44.95 23.85
N LYS A 267 11.58 -45.24 24.40
CA LYS A 267 11.75 -45.64 25.80
C LYS A 267 11.48 -44.48 26.76
N ALA A 268 11.96 -43.28 26.43
CA ALA A 268 11.76 -42.08 27.20
C ALA A 268 10.26 -41.69 27.23
N ILE A 269 9.58 -41.68 26.09
CA ILE A 269 8.14 -41.42 25.99
C ILE A 269 7.34 -42.43 26.83
N ARG A 270 7.66 -43.74 26.73
CA ARG A 270 7.01 -44.76 27.59
C ARG A 270 7.20 -44.51 29.09
N ARG A 271 8.34 -43.98 29.50
CA ARG A 271 8.58 -43.60 30.91
C ARG A 271 7.80 -42.35 31.32
N LEU A 272 7.57 -41.43 30.39
CA LEU A 272 6.73 -40.26 30.61
C LEU A 272 5.24 -40.60 30.69
N GLN A 273 4.80 -41.68 30.03
CA GLN A 273 3.42 -42.20 30.10
C GLN A 273 3.02 -42.82 31.44
N ASN A 274 3.87 -42.76 32.47
CA ASN A 274 3.51 -43.24 33.81
C ASN A 274 2.48 -42.28 34.46
N PRO A 275 1.37 -42.78 35.05
CA PRO A 275 0.29 -41.95 35.62
C PRO A 275 0.78 -40.84 36.55
N ALA A 276 1.80 -41.10 37.38
CA ALA A 276 2.34 -40.10 38.32
C ALA A 276 2.98 -38.88 37.63
N ARG A 277 3.48 -39.04 36.39
CA ARG A 277 4.09 -37.96 35.58
C ARG A 277 3.06 -37.32 34.66
N MET A 278 2.13 -38.12 34.14
CA MET A 278 1.06 -37.68 33.25
C MET A 278 0.08 -36.74 33.95
N SER A 279 -0.29 -37.03 35.20
CA SER A 279 -1.25 -36.22 35.96
C SER A 279 -0.84 -34.75 36.12
N ARG A 280 0.46 -34.43 36.07
CA ARG A 280 0.95 -33.03 36.12
C ARG A 280 0.71 -32.26 34.83
N LEU A 281 0.75 -32.95 33.69
CA LEU A 281 0.60 -32.35 32.37
C LEU A 281 -0.84 -32.45 31.84
N GLU A 282 -1.65 -33.32 32.42
CA GLU A 282 -3.06 -33.54 32.06
C GLU A 282 -3.91 -32.27 32.25
N ALA A 283 -3.59 -31.46 33.26
CA ALA A 283 -4.27 -30.19 33.54
C ALA A 283 -4.17 -29.14 32.43
N TYR A 284 -3.19 -29.26 31.52
CA TYR A 284 -3.01 -28.35 30.38
C TYR A 284 -3.70 -28.82 29.09
N VAL A 285 -4.29 -30.02 29.10
CA VAL A 285 -4.98 -30.63 27.94
C VAL A 285 -6.51 -30.63 28.13
N ALA A 286 -6.98 -30.48 29.37
CA ALA A 286 -8.40 -30.40 29.74
C ALA A 286 -8.99 -29.00 29.49
#